data_AF-A0A966SWP3-F1
#
_entry.id   AF-A0A966SWP3-F1
#
_cell.length_a   1.000
_cell.length_b   1.000
_cell.length_c   1.000
_cell.angle_alpha   90.00
_cell.angle_beta   90.00
_cell.angle_gamma   90.00
#
_symmetry.space_group_name_H-M   'P 1'
#
loop_
_entity.id
_entity.type
_entity.pdbx_description
1 polymer ?
#
loop_
_entity_poly.entity_id
_entity_poly.type
_entity_poly.pdbx_seq_one_letter_code
_entity_poly.pdbx_strand_id
1 'polypeptide(L)'
;MSERIRCTPLGGLGEIGRNMLVVEDDQDIVIIDCGVMFPENEMLGVDLVIPDVSYLATRLDRIRGIILTHGHEDHVGALPYILPQLNFPPLWATPLTAGLIAGKLKEHRQTDRVSLNRIVPGEAVKFGRFIAEFFHVCHSIPDGVGVALETPAGTIVHTGDFKFDHTPVDGRPTDFGKLAEVGKKGVLCLFSDSTHADRPGHTPSERVIDTAFEQIFASAKGRIIIATFASLISRVQQVIDAPVVAD
;
A
#
# COMPACT_ATOMS: atom_id res chain seq x y z
N MET A 1 0.20 30.63 -12.75
CA MET A 1 0.21 29.74 -11.56
C MET A 1 1.39 28.82 -11.69
N SER A 2 2.02 28.41 -10.59
CA SER A 2 3.20 27.54 -10.63
C SER A 2 2.83 26.17 -11.22
N GLU A 3 3.61 25.73 -12.22
CA GLU A 3 3.62 24.37 -12.76
C GLU A 3 4.68 23.50 -12.04
N ARG A 4 5.15 23.93 -10.87
CA ARG A 4 6.16 23.18 -10.11
C ARG A 4 5.46 22.25 -9.12
N ILE A 5 5.74 20.96 -9.25
CA ILE A 5 5.42 19.95 -8.26
C ILE A 5 6.67 19.57 -7.47
N ARG A 6 6.51 19.36 -6.17
CA ARG A 6 7.54 18.83 -5.29
C ARG A 6 7.09 17.47 -4.77
N CYS A 7 7.97 16.48 -4.91
CA CYS A 7 7.79 15.15 -4.35
C CYS A 7 8.84 14.98 -3.25
N THR A 8 8.39 14.85 -2.01
CA THR A 8 9.26 14.75 -0.83
C THR A 8 8.97 13.42 -0.12
N PRO A 9 9.85 12.43 -0.24
CA PRO A 9 9.75 11.20 0.54
C PRO A 9 10.12 11.51 1.99
N LEU A 10 9.21 11.23 2.92
CA LEU A 10 9.44 11.35 4.37
C LEU A 10 9.81 10.00 5.02
N GLY A 11 9.71 8.92 4.25
CA GLY A 11 10.20 7.58 4.58
C GLY A 11 10.09 6.64 3.37
N GLY A 12 10.67 5.44 3.48
CA GLY A 12 10.69 4.44 2.40
C GLY A 12 11.83 4.58 1.39
N LEU A 13 12.80 5.48 1.63
CA LEU A 13 14.02 5.60 0.81
C LEU A 13 15.27 5.24 1.60
N GLY A 14 16.09 4.34 1.04
CA GLY A 14 17.31 3.85 1.69
C GLY A 14 17.04 2.86 2.83
N GLU A 15 15.81 2.39 2.95
CA GLU A 15 15.32 1.50 4.02
C GLU A 15 14.18 0.62 3.50
N ILE A 16 13.72 -0.35 4.31
CA ILE A 16 12.53 -1.16 4.02
C ILE A 16 11.42 -0.75 4.98
N GLY A 17 10.29 -0.36 4.40
CA GLY A 17 9.11 0.12 5.10
C GLY A 17 9.13 1.62 5.41
N ARG A 18 8.28 2.06 6.35
CA ARG A 18 8.07 3.48 6.67
C ARG A 18 7.63 4.31 5.44
N ASN A 19 6.91 3.71 4.50
CA ASN A 19 6.55 4.36 3.25
C ASN A 19 5.70 5.62 3.51
N MET A 20 6.15 6.76 2.99
CA MET A 20 5.41 8.02 2.99
C MET A 20 5.98 8.97 1.94
N LEU A 21 5.19 9.27 0.90
CA LEU A 21 5.53 10.26 -0.12
C LEU A 21 4.60 11.47 -0.02
N VAL A 22 5.16 12.66 0.07
CA VAL A 22 4.42 13.94 -0.01
C VAL A 22 4.51 14.48 -1.43
N VAL A 23 3.37 14.71 -2.07
CA VAL A 23 3.28 15.40 -3.37
C VAL A 23 2.56 16.73 -3.17
N GLU A 24 3.22 17.83 -3.55
CA GLU A 24 2.67 19.17 -3.32
C GLU A 24 2.94 20.18 -4.44
N ASP A 25 2.02 21.13 -4.57
CA ASP A 25 2.21 22.41 -5.25
C ASP A 25 2.10 23.54 -4.21
N ASP A 26 2.02 24.80 -4.63
CA ASP A 26 1.95 25.93 -3.69
C ASP A 26 0.65 25.97 -2.85
N GLN A 27 -0.39 25.21 -3.19
CA GLN A 27 -1.73 25.27 -2.57
C GLN A 27 -2.17 23.95 -1.93
N ASP A 28 -1.81 22.82 -2.52
CA ASP A 28 -2.35 21.51 -2.16
C ASP A 28 -1.24 20.50 -1.88
N ILE A 29 -1.50 19.64 -0.89
CA ILE A 29 -0.64 18.53 -0.48
C ILE A 29 -1.49 17.25 -0.51
N VAL A 30 -0.97 16.22 -1.17
CA VAL A 30 -1.46 14.84 -1.07
C VAL A 30 -0.33 13.97 -0.54
N ILE A 31 -0.66 13.10 0.41
CA ILE A 31 0.27 12.13 0.99
C ILE A 31 -0.09 10.77 0.43
N ILE A 32 0.90 10.00 -0.01
CA ILE A 32 0.76 8.60 -0.41
C ILE A 32 1.45 7.75 0.65
N ASP A 33 0.67 6.88 1.27
CA ASP A 33 1.04 5.97 2.37
C ASP A 33 1.50 6.67 3.67
N CYS A 34 1.46 5.91 4.76
CA CYS A 34 1.80 6.29 6.13
C CYS A 34 2.22 5.06 6.94
N GLY A 35 3.38 4.51 6.58
CA GLY A 35 3.90 3.24 7.08
C GLY A 35 4.75 3.30 8.34
N VAL A 36 4.91 2.15 9.00
CA VAL A 36 5.97 1.92 10.00
C VAL A 36 7.16 1.17 9.39
N MET A 37 8.31 1.25 10.05
CA MET A 37 9.38 0.26 9.91
C MET A 37 9.50 -0.51 11.22
N PHE A 38 9.72 -1.83 11.12
CA PHE A 38 10.06 -2.64 12.28
C PHE A 38 11.54 -2.45 12.64
N PRO A 39 11.86 -2.33 13.94
CA PRO A 39 13.21 -2.04 14.41
C PRO A 39 14.20 -3.15 14.05
N GLU A 40 15.45 -2.75 13.81
CA GLU A 40 16.58 -3.67 13.65
C GLU A 40 16.96 -4.32 14.99
N ASN A 41 17.72 -5.42 14.96
CA ASN A 41 18.07 -6.20 16.16
C ASN A 41 18.81 -5.37 17.23
N GLU A 42 19.47 -4.29 16.80
CA GLU A 42 20.26 -3.39 17.63
C GLU A 42 19.41 -2.33 18.34
N MET A 43 18.16 -2.13 17.92
CA MET A 43 17.24 -1.11 18.46
C MET A 43 16.46 -1.65 19.67
N LEU A 44 17.18 -2.01 20.73
CA LEU A 44 16.60 -2.62 21.93
C LEU A 44 15.54 -1.73 22.59
N GLY A 45 14.34 -2.28 22.81
CA GLY A 45 13.23 -1.60 23.46
C GLY A 45 12.40 -0.69 22.55
N VAL A 46 12.74 -0.61 21.26
CA VAL A 46 11.89 0.03 20.25
C VAL A 46 10.92 -1.03 19.72
N ASP A 47 9.64 -0.69 19.56
CA ASP A 47 8.63 -1.55 18.93
C ASP A 47 8.39 -1.19 17.46
N LEU A 48 8.38 0.12 17.15
CA LEU A 48 8.05 0.67 15.84
C LEU A 48 8.86 1.94 15.56
N VAL A 49 9.23 2.15 14.30
CA VAL A 49 9.81 3.40 13.79
C VAL A 49 8.83 4.06 12.82
N ILE A 50 8.56 5.35 13.00
CA ILE A 50 7.58 6.12 12.19
C ILE A 50 8.25 7.29 11.44
N PRO A 51 7.64 7.80 10.35
CA PRO A 51 8.14 8.97 9.64
C PRO A 51 8.15 10.24 10.51
N ASP A 52 9.15 11.11 10.31
CA ASP A 52 9.15 12.46 10.89
C ASP A 52 8.33 13.41 10.00
N VAL A 53 7.17 13.82 10.49
CA VAL A 53 6.23 14.71 9.78
C VAL A 53 6.39 16.19 10.14
N SER A 54 7.48 16.58 10.80
CA SER A 54 7.78 17.98 11.14
C SER A 54 7.74 18.90 9.92
N TYR A 55 8.07 18.37 8.73
CA TYR A 55 7.93 19.08 7.45
C TYR A 55 6.51 19.58 7.18
N LEU A 56 5.48 18.86 7.64
CA LEU A 56 4.07 19.15 7.39
C LEU A 56 3.43 20.04 8.46
N ALA A 57 4.09 20.23 9.61
CA ALA A 57 3.52 20.92 10.78
C ALA A 57 3.04 22.36 10.48
N THR A 58 3.69 23.07 9.56
CA THR A 58 3.31 24.45 9.15
C THR A 58 2.48 24.50 7.87
N ARG A 59 1.95 23.36 7.41
CA ARG A 59 1.28 23.21 6.10
C ARG A 59 -0.04 22.42 6.19
N LEU A 60 -0.58 22.26 7.41
CA LEU A 60 -1.71 21.39 7.70
C LEU A 60 -2.98 21.74 6.89
N ASP A 61 -3.21 23.03 6.67
CA ASP A 61 -4.34 23.58 5.91
C ASP A 61 -4.32 23.25 4.41
N ARG A 62 -3.13 22.87 3.89
CA ARG A 62 -2.91 22.48 2.50
C ARG A 62 -3.08 20.97 2.29
N ILE A 63 -3.12 20.15 3.35
CA ILE A 63 -3.27 18.70 3.25
C ILE A 63 -4.71 18.36 2.83
N ARG A 64 -4.86 17.78 1.64
CA ARG A 64 -6.16 17.39 1.07
C ARG A 64 -6.56 15.96 1.39
N GLY A 65 -5.60 15.11 1.76
CA GLY A 65 -5.86 13.74 2.20
C GLY A 65 -4.62 12.87 2.15
N ILE A 66 -4.78 11.66 2.67
CA ILE A 66 -3.81 10.58 2.59
C ILE A 66 -4.42 9.46 1.73
N ILE A 67 -3.69 9.04 0.70
CA ILE A 67 -4.02 7.91 -0.17
C ILE A 67 -3.24 6.70 0.33
N LEU A 68 -3.91 5.57 0.52
CA LEU A 68 -3.29 4.34 0.99
C LEU A 68 -3.34 3.28 -0.11
N THR A 69 -2.16 2.82 -0.54
CA THR A 69 -2.01 1.89 -1.66
C THR A 69 -2.48 0.48 -1.31
N HIS A 70 -2.17 0.00 -0.10
CA HIS A 70 -2.61 -1.30 0.41
C HIS A 70 -2.50 -1.39 1.94
N GLY A 71 -2.95 -2.51 2.50
CA GLY A 71 -3.14 -2.68 3.95
C GLY A 71 -1.95 -3.19 4.76
N HIS A 72 -0.72 -3.21 4.23
CA HIS A 72 0.43 -3.63 5.02
C HIS A 72 0.88 -2.56 6.01
N GLU A 73 1.47 -2.99 7.13
CA GLU A 73 1.89 -2.11 8.23
C GLU A 73 2.90 -1.06 7.79
N ASP A 74 3.77 -1.40 6.85
CA ASP A 74 4.73 -0.49 6.27
C ASP A 74 4.15 0.51 5.26
N HIS A 75 2.81 0.50 5.08
CA HIS A 75 2.04 1.51 4.33
C HIS A 75 0.92 2.17 5.15
N VAL A 76 0.39 1.53 6.19
CA VAL A 76 -0.71 2.10 7.01
C VAL A 76 -0.43 2.17 8.51
N GLY A 77 0.65 1.55 8.98
CA GLY A 77 0.90 1.32 10.39
C GLY A 77 1.13 2.58 11.20
N ALA A 78 1.66 3.65 10.59
CA ALA A 78 1.99 4.88 11.30
C ALA A 78 0.77 5.82 11.45
N LEU A 79 -0.36 5.51 10.81
CA LEU A 79 -1.57 6.34 10.84
C LEU A 79 -1.99 6.75 12.26
N PRO A 80 -2.08 5.86 13.27
CA PRO A 80 -2.57 6.26 14.59
C PRO A 80 -1.66 7.26 15.32
N TYR A 81 -0.38 7.28 14.95
CA TYR A 81 0.64 8.14 15.55
C TYR A 81 0.77 9.46 14.79
N ILE A 82 0.57 9.45 13.47
CA ILE A 82 0.76 10.61 12.60
C ILE A 82 -0.52 11.42 12.41
N LEU A 83 -1.70 10.79 12.37
CA LEU A 83 -2.99 11.48 12.20
C LEU A 83 -3.21 12.63 13.21
N PRO A 84 -2.91 12.48 14.51
CA PRO A 84 -3.02 13.58 15.47
C PRO A 84 -2.11 14.77 15.14
N GLN A 85 -0.92 14.51 14.58
CA GLN A 85 0.05 15.53 14.22
C GLN A 85 -0.36 16.28 12.94
N LEU A 86 -1.14 15.62 12.07
CA LEU A 86 -1.62 16.18 10.80
C LEU A 86 -3.02 16.80 10.89
N ASN A 87 -3.62 16.88 12.08
CA ASN A 87 -4.99 17.33 12.29
C ASN A 87 -6.05 16.51 11.52
N PHE A 88 -5.84 15.18 11.47
CA PHE A 88 -6.80 14.19 10.95
C PHE A 88 -7.31 14.46 9.53
N PRO A 89 -6.43 14.55 8.51
CA PRO A 89 -6.88 14.68 7.12
C PRO A 89 -7.67 13.44 6.67
N PRO A 90 -8.56 13.55 5.66
CA PRO A 90 -9.32 12.41 5.17
C PRO A 90 -8.41 11.34 4.57
N LEU A 91 -8.79 10.09 4.77
CA LEU A 91 -8.11 8.90 4.27
C LEU A 91 -8.86 8.32 3.08
N TRP A 92 -8.13 7.75 2.12
CA TRP A 92 -8.67 7.12 0.92
C TRP A 92 -8.00 5.76 0.72
N ALA A 93 -8.78 4.69 0.78
CA ALA A 93 -8.26 3.32 0.78
C ALA A 93 -9.23 2.34 0.12
N THR A 94 -8.74 1.25 -0.44
CA THR A 94 -9.57 0.15 -0.94
C THR A 94 -10.34 -0.53 0.20
N PRO A 95 -11.43 -1.29 -0.08
CA PRO A 95 -12.30 -1.84 0.98
C PRO A 95 -11.57 -2.67 2.04
N LEU A 96 -10.66 -3.58 1.66
CA LEU A 96 -9.87 -4.35 2.61
C LEU A 96 -8.96 -3.45 3.45
N THR A 97 -8.21 -2.56 2.80
CA THR A 97 -7.29 -1.60 3.43
C THR A 97 -8.05 -0.71 4.44
N ALA A 98 -9.22 -0.19 4.05
CA ALA A 98 -10.09 0.58 4.93
C ALA A 98 -10.58 -0.24 6.15
N GLY A 99 -10.89 -1.53 5.96
CA GLY A 99 -11.24 -2.43 7.06
C GLY A 99 -10.11 -2.58 8.08
N LEU A 100 -8.88 -2.78 7.61
CA LEU A 100 -7.69 -2.89 8.46
C LEU A 100 -7.38 -1.58 9.19
N ILE A 101 -7.45 -0.45 8.48
CA ILE A 101 -7.30 0.88 9.07
C ILE A 101 -8.37 1.12 10.15
N ALA A 102 -9.63 0.77 9.89
CA ALA A 102 -10.71 0.97 10.86
C ALA A 102 -10.47 0.18 12.16
N GLY A 103 -9.97 -1.06 12.07
CA GLY A 103 -9.54 -1.84 13.22
C GLY A 103 -8.44 -1.14 14.01
N LYS A 104 -7.39 -0.70 13.32
CA LYS A 104 -6.26 0.03 13.92
C LYS A 104 -6.69 1.33 14.60
N LEU A 105 -7.52 2.14 13.94
CA LEU A 105 -8.06 3.38 14.51
C LEU A 105 -8.93 3.12 15.74
N LYS A 106 -9.68 2.00 15.76
CA LYS A 106 -10.50 1.60 16.91
C LYS A 106 -9.64 1.27 18.13
N GLU A 107 -8.54 0.54 17.95
CA GLU A 107 -7.58 0.21 19.01
C GLU A 107 -7.00 1.48 19.65
N HIS A 108 -6.76 2.52 18.83
CA HIS A 108 -6.24 3.81 19.28
C HIS A 108 -7.32 4.84 19.66
N ARG A 109 -8.61 4.47 19.65
CA ARG A 109 -9.75 5.35 19.96
C ARG A 109 -9.83 6.61 19.07
N GLN A 110 -9.55 6.45 17.78
CA GLN A 110 -9.51 7.53 16.79
C GLN A 110 -10.56 7.40 15.68
N THR A 111 -11.41 6.38 15.70
CA THR A 111 -12.39 6.09 14.63
C THR A 111 -13.28 7.29 14.29
N ASP A 112 -13.75 8.04 15.29
CA ASP A 112 -14.66 9.18 15.09
C ASP A 112 -13.95 10.50 14.71
N ARG A 113 -12.60 10.48 14.60
CA ARG A 113 -11.80 11.68 14.35
C ARG A 113 -11.40 11.87 12.89
N VAL A 114 -11.53 10.83 12.06
CA VAL A 114 -11.03 10.82 10.69
C VAL A 114 -12.09 10.31 9.73
N SER A 115 -12.22 10.99 8.58
CA SER A 115 -13.04 10.51 7.48
C SER A 115 -12.28 9.43 6.71
N LEU A 116 -12.76 8.19 6.75
CA LEU A 116 -12.20 7.07 6.00
C LEU A 116 -13.07 6.77 4.77
N ASN A 117 -12.59 7.19 3.61
CA ASN A 117 -13.28 7.08 2.33
C ASN A 117 -12.79 5.85 1.57
N ARG A 118 -13.72 5.13 0.94
CA ARG A 118 -13.40 3.95 0.12
C ARG A 118 -13.17 4.37 -1.32
N ILE A 119 -12.14 3.78 -1.95
CA ILE A 119 -11.86 3.93 -3.38
C ILE A 119 -11.99 2.58 -4.08
N VAL A 120 -12.35 2.63 -5.36
CA VAL A 120 -12.32 1.47 -6.27
C VAL A 120 -11.36 1.75 -7.43
N PRO A 121 -10.54 0.78 -7.87
CA PRO A 121 -9.75 0.92 -9.10
C PRO A 121 -10.59 1.40 -10.28
N GLY A 122 -10.07 2.36 -11.05
CA GLY A 122 -10.76 3.02 -12.15
C GLY A 122 -11.54 4.28 -11.76
N GLU A 123 -11.82 4.51 -10.48
CA GLU A 123 -12.42 5.76 -10.01
C GLU A 123 -11.40 6.90 -9.95
N ALA A 124 -11.89 8.13 -10.15
CA ALA A 124 -11.11 9.36 -10.02
C ALA A 124 -11.55 10.14 -8.79
N VAL A 125 -10.60 10.55 -7.94
CA VAL A 125 -10.85 11.33 -6.72
C VAL A 125 -10.09 12.64 -6.78
N LYS A 126 -10.77 13.74 -6.46
CA LYS A 126 -10.20 15.09 -6.51
C LYS A 126 -9.64 15.52 -5.15
N PHE A 127 -8.40 16.01 -5.17
CA PHE A 127 -7.66 16.54 -4.03
C PHE A 127 -7.21 17.98 -4.34
N GLY A 128 -8.10 18.95 -4.14
CA GLY A 128 -7.84 20.33 -4.56
C GLY A 128 -7.62 20.40 -6.08
N ARG A 129 -6.40 20.76 -6.50
CA ARG A 129 -5.97 20.83 -7.90
C ARG A 129 -5.48 19.49 -8.47
N PHE A 130 -5.32 18.47 -7.63
CA PHE A 130 -4.90 17.14 -8.09
C PHE A 130 -6.09 16.21 -8.30
N ILE A 131 -5.94 15.26 -9.21
CA ILE A 131 -6.92 14.19 -9.46
C ILE A 131 -6.17 12.87 -9.42
N ALA A 132 -6.55 11.97 -8.52
CA ALA A 132 -5.99 10.63 -8.43
C ALA A 132 -6.92 9.63 -9.12
N GLU A 133 -6.40 8.89 -10.10
CA GLU A 133 -7.00 7.67 -10.61
C GLU A 133 -6.24 6.45 -10.07
N PHE A 134 -6.94 5.36 -9.79
CA PHE A 134 -6.35 4.16 -9.21
C PHE A 134 -6.33 3.01 -10.21
N PHE A 135 -5.30 2.17 -10.14
CA PHE A 135 -5.21 0.93 -10.93
C PHE A 135 -4.87 -0.25 -10.03
N HIS A 136 -5.52 -1.38 -10.27
CA HIS A 136 -5.27 -2.59 -9.49
C HIS A 136 -3.86 -3.12 -9.73
N VAL A 137 -3.16 -3.51 -8.67
CA VAL A 137 -1.86 -4.20 -8.76
C VAL A 137 -1.92 -5.49 -7.98
N CYS A 138 -1.23 -6.53 -8.46
CA CYS A 138 -1.06 -7.73 -7.66
C CYS A 138 -0.02 -7.43 -6.59
N HIS A 139 -0.32 -7.80 -5.35
CA HIS A 139 0.63 -7.83 -4.26
C HIS A 139 0.32 -9.04 -3.38
N SER A 140 0.99 -9.15 -2.24
CA SER A 140 0.79 -10.27 -1.31
C SER A 140 -0.40 -10.13 -0.36
N ILE A 141 -1.01 -8.93 -0.33
CA ILE A 141 -2.34 -8.66 0.22
C ILE A 141 -3.28 -8.28 -0.94
N PRO A 142 -4.56 -8.72 -0.91
CA PRO A 142 -5.56 -8.30 -1.90
C PRO A 142 -5.82 -6.79 -1.89
N ASP A 143 -6.55 -6.31 -2.90
CA ASP A 143 -7.01 -4.93 -2.99
C ASP A 143 -5.88 -3.87 -3.01
N GLY A 144 -4.67 -4.27 -3.44
CA GLY A 144 -3.56 -3.36 -3.70
C GLY A 144 -3.81 -2.48 -4.92
N VAL A 145 -3.45 -1.20 -4.82
CA VAL A 145 -3.57 -0.23 -5.92
C VAL A 145 -2.32 0.62 -6.09
N GLY A 146 -2.01 0.92 -7.35
CA GLY A 146 -1.18 2.06 -7.70
C GLY A 146 -2.02 3.31 -7.95
N VAL A 147 -1.35 4.46 -7.99
CA VAL A 147 -1.96 5.79 -8.07
C VAL A 147 -1.40 6.52 -9.29
N ALA A 148 -2.27 6.96 -10.18
CA ALA A 148 -1.97 7.95 -11.22
C ALA A 148 -2.51 9.30 -10.77
N LEU A 149 -1.63 10.16 -10.25
CA LEU A 149 -1.94 11.47 -9.72
C LEU A 149 -1.72 12.53 -10.82
N GLU A 150 -2.80 12.96 -11.45
CA GLU A 150 -2.80 14.08 -12.38
C GLU A 150 -2.61 15.39 -11.60
N THR A 151 -1.55 16.12 -11.97
CA THR A 151 -1.22 17.43 -11.38
C THR A 151 -1.16 18.50 -12.47
N PRO A 152 -1.15 19.80 -12.12
CA PRO A 152 -0.94 20.87 -13.09
C PRO A 152 0.34 20.77 -13.93
N ALA A 153 1.37 20.03 -13.47
CA ALA A 153 2.61 19.84 -14.21
C ALA A 153 2.64 18.59 -15.11
N GLY A 154 1.70 17.67 -14.89
CA GLY A 154 1.66 16.35 -15.53
C GLY A 154 1.37 15.23 -14.54
N THR A 155 1.26 14.01 -15.07
CA THR A 155 0.88 12.83 -14.29
C THR A 155 2.06 12.24 -13.55
N ILE A 156 1.92 12.10 -12.23
CA ILE A 156 2.84 11.34 -11.38
C ILE A 156 2.23 9.96 -11.15
N VAL A 157 2.99 8.89 -11.40
CA VAL A 157 2.56 7.53 -11.09
C VAL A 157 3.32 7.04 -9.86
N HIS A 158 2.59 6.51 -8.88
CA HIS A 158 3.13 5.78 -7.74
C HIS A 158 2.63 4.34 -7.80
N THR A 159 3.52 3.36 -7.89
CA THR A 159 3.09 1.96 -8.05
C THR A 159 2.46 1.37 -6.80
N GLY A 160 2.85 1.89 -5.62
CA GLY A 160 2.76 1.10 -4.39
C GLY A 160 3.64 -0.14 -4.50
N ASP A 161 3.47 -1.08 -3.58
CA ASP A 161 4.14 -2.37 -3.69
C ASP A 161 3.39 -3.25 -4.68
N PHE A 162 4.14 -3.89 -5.58
CA PHE A 162 3.52 -4.64 -6.65
C PHE A 162 4.37 -5.81 -7.13
N LYS A 163 3.70 -6.72 -7.83
CA LYS A 163 4.32 -7.69 -8.71
C LYS A 163 3.41 -7.94 -9.91
N PHE A 164 3.97 -8.48 -10.98
CA PHE A 164 3.17 -9.00 -12.08
C PHE A 164 2.91 -10.49 -11.89
N ASP A 165 1.76 -10.81 -11.30
CA ASP A 165 1.25 -12.18 -11.20
C ASP A 165 0.17 -12.38 -12.27
N HIS A 166 0.40 -13.31 -13.20
CA HIS A 166 -0.56 -13.64 -14.27
C HIS A 166 -1.65 -14.62 -13.81
N THR A 167 -1.45 -15.27 -12.67
CA THR A 167 -2.38 -16.25 -12.11
C THR A 167 -2.55 -16.02 -10.60
N PRO A 168 -2.94 -14.82 -10.15
CA PRO A 168 -3.03 -14.52 -8.73
C PRO A 168 -4.11 -15.38 -8.07
N VAL A 169 -3.93 -15.66 -6.78
CA VAL A 169 -4.83 -16.53 -5.99
C VAL A 169 -6.27 -16.02 -6.01
N ASP A 170 -6.47 -14.70 -5.88
CA ASP A 170 -7.79 -14.06 -5.90
C ASP A 170 -8.39 -13.90 -7.32
N GLY A 171 -7.66 -14.33 -8.36
CA GLY A 171 -8.08 -14.24 -9.75
C GLY A 171 -8.08 -12.82 -10.34
N ARG A 172 -7.53 -11.82 -9.65
CA ARG A 172 -7.50 -10.43 -10.09
C ARG A 172 -6.07 -10.01 -10.51
N PRO A 173 -5.72 -10.05 -11.80
CA PRO A 173 -4.40 -9.62 -12.26
C PRO A 173 -4.21 -8.11 -12.13
N THR A 174 -2.96 -7.66 -12.25
CA THR A 174 -2.64 -6.23 -12.38
C THR A 174 -3.34 -5.65 -13.62
N ASP A 175 -3.88 -4.44 -13.51
CA ASP A 175 -4.62 -3.79 -14.59
C ASP A 175 -3.67 -3.20 -15.66
N PHE A 176 -3.20 -4.07 -16.55
CA PHE A 176 -2.36 -3.69 -17.68
C PHE A 176 -3.07 -2.74 -18.65
N GLY A 177 -4.41 -2.82 -18.75
CA GLY A 177 -5.20 -1.93 -19.62
C GLY A 177 -5.09 -0.49 -19.13
N LYS A 178 -5.35 -0.27 -17.84
CA LYS A 178 -5.23 1.04 -17.21
C LYS A 178 -3.80 1.56 -17.22
N LEU A 179 -2.80 0.72 -16.97
CA LEU A 179 -1.39 1.10 -17.09
C LEU A 179 -1.05 1.58 -18.51
N ALA A 180 -1.54 0.90 -19.55
CA ALA A 180 -1.34 1.32 -20.93
C ALA A 180 -2.05 2.64 -21.26
N GLU A 181 -3.25 2.88 -20.72
CA GLU A 181 -3.95 4.16 -20.85
C GLU A 181 -3.18 5.30 -20.19
N VAL A 182 -2.73 5.12 -18.95
CA VAL A 182 -1.92 6.09 -18.20
C VAL A 182 -0.61 6.38 -18.96
N GLY A 183 0.06 5.35 -19.47
CA GLY A 183 1.26 5.49 -20.29
C GLY A 183 1.02 6.29 -21.57
N LYS A 184 -0.12 6.08 -22.25
CA LYS A 184 -0.49 6.82 -23.47
C LYS A 184 -0.81 8.30 -23.20
N LYS A 185 -1.41 8.62 -22.05
CA LYS A 185 -1.66 10.02 -21.63
C LYS A 185 -0.35 10.79 -21.40
N GLY A 186 0.75 10.09 -21.13
CA GLY A 186 2.05 10.67 -20.79
C GLY A 186 2.26 10.73 -19.28
N VAL A 187 3.40 10.20 -18.82
CA VAL A 187 3.80 10.19 -17.42
C VAL A 187 4.99 11.12 -17.25
N LEU A 188 4.85 12.10 -16.34
CA LEU A 188 5.92 13.02 -15.99
C LEU A 188 6.98 12.35 -15.11
N CYS A 189 6.52 11.59 -14.11
CA CYS A 189 7.40 10.93 -13.15
C CYS A 189 6.78 9.61 -12.67
N LEU A 190 7.62 8.59 -12.48
CA LEU A 190 7.26 7.29 -11.94
C LEU A 190 8.02 7.05 -10.63
N PHE A 191 7.29 6.85 -9.54
CA PHE A 191 7.75 6.33 -8.27
C PHE A 191 7.39 4.84 -8.23
N SER A 192 8.40 3.98 -8.36
CA SER A 192 8.24 2.53 -8.43
C SER A 192 8.88 1.85 -7.24
N ASP A 193 8.25 0.79 -6.75
CA ASP A 193 8.85 -0.16 -5.82
C ASP A 193 10.19 -0.68 -6.37
N SER A 194 11.20 -0.72 -5.50
CA SER A 194 12.56 -1.15 -5.77
C SER A 194 13.05 -2.32 -4.89
N THR A 195 12.16 -2.92 -4.09
CA THR A 195 12.47 -3.96 -3.09
C THR A 195 13.27 -5.13 -3.65
N HIS A 196 13.02 -5.49 -4.92
CA HIS A 196 13.67 -6.60 -5.61
C HIS A 196 14.41 -6.16 -6.88
N ALA A 197 14.77 -4.88 -7.00
CA ALA A 197 15.43 -4.35 -8.20
C ALA A 197 16.82 -4.96 -8.48
N ASP A 198 17.44 -5.57 -7.47
CA ASP A 198 18.72 -6.28 -7.56
C ASP A 198 18.58 -7.74 -8.04
N ARG A 199 17.37 -8.28 -8.13
CA ARG A 199 17.11 -9.67 -8.53
C ARG A 199 16.67 -9.75 -10.00
N PRO A 200 17.45 -10.41 -10.88
CA PRO A 200 17.05 -10.58 -12.27
C PRO A 200 15.90 -11.58 -12.40
N GLY A 201 15.13 -11.46 -13.48
CA GLY A 201 14.07 -12.41 -13.84
C GLY A 201 12.68 -11.91 -13.43
N HIS A 202 11.84 -12.82 -12.94
CA HIS A 202 10.48 -12.53 -12.54
C HIS A 202 10.14 -13.23 -11.22
N THR A 203 9.29 -12.59 -10.42
CA THR A 203 8.71 -13.21 -9.22
C THR A 203 7.69 -14.27 -9.65
N PRO A 204 7.79 -15.52 -9.16
CA PRO A 204 6.77 -16.53 -9.43
C PRO A 204 5.38 -16.12 -8.94
N SER A 205 4.34 -16.66 -9.57
CA SER A 205 2.97 -16.54 -9.10
C SER A 205 2.83 -17.10 -7.68
N GLU A 206 1.93 -16.56 -6.85
CA GLU A 206 1.63 -17.21 -5.55
C GLU A 206 1.10 -18.63 -5.72
N ARG A 207 0.42 -18.95 -6.83
CA ARG A 207 -0.16 -20.28 -7.09
C ARG A 207 0.88 -21.40 -7.19
N VAL A 208 2.16 -21.09 -7.40
CA VAL A 208 3.21 -22.12 -7.40
C VAL A 208 3.29 -22.86 -6.05
N ILE A 209 2.77 -22.25 -4.98
CA ILE A 209 2.73 -22.80 -3.63
C ILE A 209 1.62 -23.86 -3.47
N ASP A 210 0.57 -23.82 -4.29
CA ASP A 210 -0.58 -24.73 -4.16
C ASP A 210 -0.13 -26.19 -4.29
N THR A 211 0.72 -26.50 -5.27
CA THR A 211 1.29 -27.83 -5.46
C THR A 211 2.14 -28.29 -4.27
N ALA A 212 2.87 -27.37 -3.63
CA ALA A 212 3.64 -27.69 -2.44
C ALA A 212 2.72 -28.02 -1.25
N PHE A 213 1.62 -27.28 -1.08
CA PHE A 213 0.62 -27.59 -0.07
C PHE A 213 -0.07 -28.91 -0.33
N GLU A 214 -0.51 -29.20 -1.55
CA GLU A 214 -1.11 -30.48 -1.92
C GLU A 214 -0.21 -31.66 -1.54
N GLN A 215 1.09 -31.58 -1.84
CA GLN A 215 2.06 -32.64 -1.50
C GLN A 215 2.27 -32.80 0.00
N ILE A 216 2.40 -31.68 0.73
CA ILE A 216 2.61 -31.70 2.19
C ILE A 216 1.37 -32.25 2.90
N PHE A 217 0.18 -31.80 2.51
CA PHE A 217 -1.08 -32.22 3.12
C PHE A 217 -1.38 -33.70 2.82
N ALA A 218 -1.11 -34.15 1.60
CA ALA A 218 -1.32 -35.55 1.22
C ALA A 218 -0.37 -36.53 1.94
N SER A 219 0.83 -36.09 2.31
CA SER A 219 1.86 -36.95 2.93
C SER A 219 1.92 -36.86 4.45
N ALA A 220 1.28 -35.86 5.06
CA ALA A 220 1.30 -35.65 6.50
C ALA A 220 0.49 -36.73 7.24
N LYS A 221 1.16 -37.46 8.15
CA LYS A 221 0.53 -38.49 9.01
C LYS A 221 -0.06 -37.95 10.31
N GLY A 222 0.02 -36.63 10.52
CA GLY A 222 -0.31 -36.00 11.80
C GLY A 222 -0.59 -34.52 11.62
N ARG A 223 -0.51 -33.77 12.73
CA ARG A 223 -0.82 -32.33 12.70
C ARG A 223 0.14 -31.55 11.80
N ILE A 224 -0.44 -30.68 10.98
CA ILE A 224 0.28 -29.68 10.21
C ILE A 224 0.21 -28.34 10.96
N ILE A 225 1.34 -27.66 11.10
CA ILE A 225 1.44 -26.33 11.69
C ILE A 225 2.10 -25.43 10.65
N ILE A 226 1.42 -24.35 10.27
CA ILE A 226 1.88 -23.41 9.23
C ILE A 226 2.13 -22.06 9.89
N ALA A 227 3.33 -21.53 9.68
CA ALA A 227 3.70 -20.17 10.06
C ALA A 227 3.73 -19.30 8.80
N THR A 228 3.01 -18.18 8.83
CA THR A 228 2.95 -17.19 7.74
C THR A 228 2.81 -15.79 8.33
N PHE A 229 3.14 -14.76 7.56
CA PHE A 229 2.82 -13.39 7.94
C PHE A 229 1.31 -13.17 7.97
N ALA A 230 0.83 -12.45 8.99
CA ALA A 230 -0.59 -12.14 9.16
C ALA A 230 -1.15 -11.32 7.98
N SER A 231 -0.31 -10.51 7.34
CA SER A 231 -0.65 -9.68 6.18
C SER A 231 -0.66 -10.45 4.84
N LEU A 232 -0.17 -11.69 4.81
CA LEU A 232 -0.10 -12.54 3.62
C LEU A 232 -1.43 -13.28 3.39
N ILE A 233 -2.52 -12.53 3.21
CA ILE A 233 -3.89 -13.08 3.21
C ILE A 233 -4.08 -14.10 2.09
N SER A 234 -3.47 -13.90 0.92
CA SER A 234 -3.51 -14.88 -0.17
C SER A 234 -2.95 -16.24 0.27
N ARG A 235 -1.89 -16.26 1.10
CA ARG A 235 -1.31 -17.50 1.63
C ARG A 235 -2.25 -18.18 2.61
N VAL A 236 -2.93 -17.41 3.47
CA VAL A 236 -3.93 -17.95 4.39
C VAL A 236 -5.07 -18.61 3.62
N GLN A 237 -5.53 -18.00 2.53
CA GLN A 237 -6.55 -18.58 1.67
C GLN A 237 -6.08 -19.90 1.03
N GLN A 238 -4.86 -19.94 0.47
CA GLN A 238 -4.29 -21.17 -0.10
C GLN A 238 -4.21 -22.31 0.92
N VAL A 239 -3.87 -22.00 2.18
CA VAL A 239 -3.85 -22.98 3.28
C VAL A 239 -5.24 -23.52 3.59
N ILE A 240 -6.27 -22.67 3.54
CA ILE A 240 -7.67 -23.07 3.79
C ILE A 240 -8.19 -23.93 2.63
N ASP A 241 -7.83 -23.60 1.40
CA ASP A 241 -8.24 -24.33 0.20
C ASP A 241 -7.48 -25.65 0.01
N ALA A 242 -6.32 -25.79 0.65
CA ALA A 242 -5.51 -27.00 0.56
C ALA A 242 -6.34 -28.23 0.98
N PRO A 243 -6.39 -29.28 0.14
CA PRO A 243 -7.22 -30.45 0.42
C PRO A 243 -6.71 -31.15 1.68
N VAL A 244 -7.59 -31.28 2.67
CA VAL A 244 -7.35 -32.17 3.80
C VAL A 244 -7.67 -33.58 3.31
N VAL A 245 -6.68 -34.48 3.32
CA VAL A 245 -6.97 -35.91 3.19
C VAL A 245 -7.76 -36.30 4.45
N ALA A 246 -9.07 -36.37 4.31
CA ALA A 246 -9.95 -36.92 5.33
C ALA A 246 -9.81 -38.45 5.27
N ASP A 247 -9.40 -39.05 6.39
CA ASP A 247 -9.54 -40.50 6.63
C ASP A 247 -11.03 -40.88 6.77
#